data_AF-A0A7C5VRF3-F1
#
_entry.id   AF-A0A7C5VRF3-F1
#
_cell.length_a   1.000
_cell.length_b   1.000
_cell.length_c   1.000
_cell.angle_alpha   90.00
_cell.angle_beta   90.00
_cell.angle_gamma   90.00
#
_symmetry.space_group_name_H-M   'P 1'
#
loop_
_entity.id
_entity.type
_entity.pdbx_description
1 polymer ?
#
loop_
_entity_poly.entity_id
_entity_poly.type
_entity_poly.pdbx_seq_one_letter_code
_entity_poly.pdbx_strand_id
1 'polypeptide(L)'
;MEVIYVGFIASMLAGLATGAGALPIYLGKRFSDDTMDIMLGFAAGVMLAATAFSLLVPSINLGGPLTAVLGLLIGAVAIHFIDEFTPHFHPVAGPEGPPSKLSKLWLFIIAITIHSFPEGLAVGVSFGAGDVAAGF
;
A
#
# COMPACT_ATOMS: atom_id res chain seq x y z
N MET A 1 13.98 -20.04 -5.91
CA MET A 1 14.21 -19.08 -7.02
C MET A 1 12.88 -18.69 -7.68
N GLU A 2 11.94 -19.62 -7.86
CA GLU A 2 10.60 -19.31 -8.40
C GLU A 2 9.78 -18.33 -7.55
N VAL A 3 9.75 -18.50 -6.23
CA VAL A 3 8.93 -17.66 -5.32
C VAL A 3 9.29 -16.17 -5.39
N ILE A 4 10.59 -15.86 -5.47
CA ILE A 4 11.07 -14.47 -5.61
C ILE A 4 10.62 -13.88 -6.95
N TYR A 5 10.68 -14.68 -8.02
CA TYR A 5 10.27 -14.26 -9.35
C TYR A 5 8.76 -14.01 -9.44
N VAL A 6 7.94 -14.87 -8.82
CA VAL A 6 6.49 -14.68 -8.74
C VAL A 6 6.16 -13.43 -7.91
N GLY A 7 6.77 -13.26 -6.74
CA GLY A 7 6.56 -12.08 -5.90
C GLY A 7 6.96 -10.77 -6.60
N PHE A 8 8.07 -10.78 -7.37
CA PHE A 8 8.49 -9.64 -8.18
C PHE A 8 7.48 -9.32 -9.28
N ILE A 9 7.03 -10.33 -10.05
CA ILE A 9 6.02 -10.12 -11.10
C ILE A 9 4.72 -9.62 -10.49
N ALA A 10 4.25 -10.22 -9.39
CA ALA A 10 3.02 -9.81 -8.71
C ALA A 10 3.10 -8.35 -8.26
N SER A 11 4.21 -7.96 -7.62
CA SER A 11 4.45 -6.57 -7.19
C SER A 11 4.52 -5.60 -8.37
N MET A 12 5.15 -6.01 -9.47
CA MET A 12 5.24 -5.20 -10.69
C MET A 12 3.86 -5.04 -11.36
N LEU A 13 3.07 -6.10 -11.43
CA LEU A 13 1.70 -6.05 -11.95
C LEU A 13 0.80 -5.17 -11.09
N ALA A 14 0.92 -5.26 -9.76
CA ALA A 14 0.21 -4.38 -8.84
C ALA A 14 0.57 -2.90 -9.09
N GLY A 15 1.86 -2.57 -9.18
CA GLY A 15 2.29 -1.20 -9.51
C GLY A 15 1.83 -0.72 -10.89
N LEU A 16 1.84 -1.60 -11.90
CA LEU A 16 1.31 -1.29 -13.23
C LEU A 16 -0.21 -1.09 -13.22
N ALA A 17 -0.94 -1.79 -12.35
CA ALA A 17 -2.38 -1.61 -12.18
C ALA A 17 -2.72 -0.20 -11.67
N THR A 18 -1.91 0.38 -10.79
CA THR A 18 -2.04 1.79 -10.38
C THR A 18 -1.91 2.74 -11.58
N GLY A 19 -0.92 2.51 -12.44
CA GLY A 19 -0.75 3.27 -13.67
C GLY A 19 -1.91 3.08 -14.66
N ALA A 20 -2.39 1.85 -14.81
CA ALA A 20 -3.55 1.52 -15.64
C ALA A 20 -4.82 2.21 -15.13
N GLY A 21 -5.01 2.29 -13.81
CA GLY A 21 -6.12 2.99 -13.16
C GLY A 21 -6.15 4.50 -13.45
N ALA A 22 -5.00 5.10 -13.76
CA ALA A 22 -4.89 6.51 -14.15
C ALA A 22 -5.21 6.79 -15.63
N LEU A 23 -5.22 5.77 -16.51
CA LEU A 23 -5.46 5.92 -17.95
C LEU A 23 -6.76 6.67 -18.32
N PRO A 24 -7.91 6.47 -17.64
CA PRO A 24 -9.14 7.18 -17.97
C PRO A 24 -9.00 8.71 -17.92
N ILE A 25 -8.10 9.24 -17.08
CA ILE A 25 -7.85 10.68 -16.98
C ILE A 25 -7.25 11.24 -18.28
N TYR A 26 -6.37 10.49 -18.95
CA TYR A 26 -5.81 10.87 -20.25
C TYR A 26 -6.85 10.88 -21.37
N LEU A 27 -7.95 10.14 -21.21
CA LEU A 27 -9.10 10.14 -22.11
C LEU A 27 -10.09 11.29 -21.82
N GLY A 28 -9.73 12.20 -20.90
CA GLY A 28 -10.57 13.33 -20.52
C GLY A 28 -11.71 12.98 -19.57
N LYS A 29 -11.74 11.76 -19.00
CA LYS A 29 -12.75 11.45 -17.98
C LYS A 29 -12.52 12.28 -16.72
N ARG A 30 -13.60 12.82 -16.20
CA ARG A 30 -13.67 13.45 -14.89
C ARG A 30 -14.61 12.62 -14.03
N PHE A 31 -14.17 12.28 -12.84
CA PHE A 31 -14.97 11.56 -11.86
C PHE A 31 -15.63 12.58 -10.94
N SER A 32 -16.88 12.33 -10.53
CA SER A 32 -17.52 13.11 -9.46
C SER A 32 -16.90 12.76 -8.11
N ASP A 33 -17.04 13.64 -7.13
CA ASP A 33 -16.57 13.39 -5.76
C ASP A 33 -17.21 12.12 -5.19
N ASP A 34 -18.52 11.91 -5.39
CA ASP A 34 -19.21 10.66 -5.00
C ASP A 34 -18.57 9.40 -5.60
N THR A 35 -18.16 9.46 -6.88
CA THR A 35 -17.51 8.32 -7.53
C THR A 35 -16.13 8.08 -6.92
N MET A 36 -15.40 9.16 -6.64
CA MET A 36 -14.10 9.09 -6.00
C MET A 36 -14.19 8.50 -4.59
N ASP A 37 -15.17 8.93 -3.79
CA ASP A 37 -15.44 8.42 -2.45
C ASP A 37 -15.79 6.93 -2.47
N ILE A 38 -16.61 6.48 -3.42
CA ILE A 38 -16.92 5.05 -3.60
C ILE A 38 -15.65 4.27 -3.95
N MET A 39 -14.81 4.78 -4.87
CA MET A 39 -13.56 4.12 -5.26
C MET A 39 -12.56 4.03 -4.10
N LEU A 40 -12.39 5.11 -3.34
CA LEU A 40 -11.51 5.16 -2.17
C LEU A 40 -12.03 4.26 -1.04
N GLY A 41 -13.33 4.27 -0.78
CA GLY A 41 -13.97 3.40 0.20
C GLY A 41 -13.85 1.91 -0.16
N PHE A 42 -14.02 1.57 -1.44
CA PHE A 42 -13.80 0.21 -1.93
C PHE A 42 -12.35 -0.23 -1.75
N ALA A 43 -11.38 0.62 -2.14
CA ALA A 43 -9.96 0.33 -1.97
C ALA A 43 -9.58 0.12 -0.50
N ALA A 44 -10.04 1.01 0.39
CA ALA A 44 -9.81 0.88 1.83
C ALA A 44 -10.41 -0.42 2.39
N GLY A 45 -11.62 -0.80 1.94
CA GLY A 45 -12.27 -2.05 2.32
C GLY A 45 -11.48 -3.30 1.91
N VAL A 46 -11.00 -3.35 0.66
CA VAL A 46 -10.15 -4.45 0.16
C VAL A 46 -8.86 -4.56 0.96
N MET A 47 -8.20 -3.44 1.25
CA MET A 47 -6.96 -3.42 2.02
C MET A 47 -7.15 -3.88 3.48
N LEU A 48 -8.26 -3.48 4.12
CA LEU A 48 -8.61 -3.97 5.46
C LEU A 48 -8.89 -5.48 5.46
N ALA A 49 -9.61 -5.99 4.46
CA ALA A 49 -9.88 -7.42 4.32
C ALA A 49 -8.59 -8.22 4.10
N ALA A 50 -7.72 -7.79 3.19
CA ALA A 50 -6.42 -8.41 2.94
C ALA A 50 -5.54 -8.41 4.20
N THR A 51 -5.50 -7.29 4.92
CA THR A 51 -4.75 -7.18 6.18
C THR A 51 -5.27 -8.16 7.23
N ALA A 52 -6.58 -8.28 7.39
CA ALA A 52 -7.19 -9.17 8.39
C ALA A 52 -7.02 -10.65 8.03
N PHE A 53 -7.41 -11.04 6.81
CA PHE A 53 -7.54 -12.45 6.43
C PHE A 53 -6.29 -13.03 5.78
N SER A 54 -5.55 -12.23 5.00
CA SER A 54 -4.39 -12.70 4.24
C SER A 54 -3.05 -12.43 4.95
N LEU A 55 -3.02 -11.54 5.95
CA LEU A 55 -1.79 -11.25 6.72
C LEU A 55 -1.93 -11.60 8.20
N LEU A 56 -2.93 -11.04 8.91
CA LEU A 56 -3.03 -11.17 10.36
C LEU A 56 -3.39 -12.60 10.79
N VAL A 57 -4.40 -13.23 10.17
CA VAL A 57 -4.77 -14.62 10.48
C VAL A 57 -3.60 -15.59 10.21
N PRO A 58 -2.92 -15.56 9.04
CA PRO A 58 -1.72 -16.37 8.82
C PRO A 58 -0.60 -16.09 9.82
N SER A 59 -0.35 -14.82 10.15
CA SER A 59 0.66 -14.43 11.14
C SER A 59 0.39 -15.05 12.51
N ILE A 60 -0.87 -15.05 12.97
CA ILE A 60 -1.29 -15.71 14.21
C ILE A 60 -1.09 -17.22 14.15
N ASN A 61 -1.44 -17.86 13.03
CA ASN A 61 -1.31 -19.30 12.87
C ASN A 61 0.16 -19.77 12.83
N LEU A 62 1.06 -18.96 12.27
CA LEU A 62 2.48 -19.28 12.14
C LEU A 62 3.30 -18.91 13.38
N GLY A 63 3.06 -17.74 13.96
CA GLY A 63 3.88 -17.16 15.03
C GLY A 63 3.17 -17.00 16.37
N GLY A 64 1.87 -17.26 16.44
CA GLY A 64 1.03 -17.03 17.62
C GLY A 64 0.55 -15.57 17.75
N PRO A 65 -0.47 -15.32 18.60
CA PRO A 65 -1.07 -13.99 18.74
C PRO A 65 -0.10 -12.90 19.18
N LEU A 66 0.82 -13.22 20.09
CA LEU A 66 1.78 -12.25 20.62
C LEU A 66 2.73 -11.76 19.53
N THR A 67 3.28 -12.68 18.73
CA THR A 67 4.19 -12.34 17.62
C THR A 67 3.47 -11.51 16.56
N ALA A 68 2.22 -11.86 16.24
CA ALA A 68 1.41 -11.12 15.28
C ALA A 68 1.14 -9.68 15.75
N VAL A 69 0.76 -9.49 17.03
CA VAL A 69 0.53 -8.16 17.61
C VAL A 69 1.83 -7.33 17.64
N LEU A 70 2.95 -7.93 18.06
CA LEU A 70 4.23 -7.24 18.07
C LEU A 70 4.66 -6.82 16.66
N GLY A 71 4.53 -7.72 15.67
CA GLY A 71 4.82 -7.42 14.27
C GLY A 71 3.94 -6.30 13.71
N LEU A 72 2.63 -6.35 14.00
CA LEU A 72 1.68 -5.30 13.60
C LEU A 72 2.04 -3.94 14.22
N LEU A 73 2.35 -3.90 15.52
CA LEU A 73 2.72 -2.67 16.22
C LEU A 73 4.04 -2.09 15.69
N ILE A 74 5.06 -2.94 15.48
CA ILE A 74 6.34 -2.52 14.90
C ILE A 74 6.11 -1.96 13.50
N GLY A 75 5.31 -2.64 12.66
CA GLY A 75 4.96 -2.17 11.33
C GLY A 75 4.24 -0.83 11.36
N ALA A 76 3.22 -0.68 12.21
CA ALA A 76 2.47 0.57 12.36
C ALA A 76 3.36 1.73 12.80
N VAL A 77 4.24 1.51 13.78
CA VAL A 77 5.21 2.51 14.23
C VAL A 77 6.21 2.86 13.13
N ALA A 78 6.69 1.87 12.36
CA ALA A 78 7.59 2.11 11.24
C ALA A 78 6.95 2.98 10.16
N ILE A 79 5.69 2.69 9.78
CA ILE A 79 4.97 3.52 8.80
C ILE A 79 4.70 4.92 9.34
N HIS A 80 4.31 5.04 10.62
CA HIS A 80 4.13 6.35 11.26
C HIS A 80 5.40 7.21 11.19
N PHE A 81 6.57 6.62 11.44
CA PHE A 81 7.83 7.36 11.31
C PHE A 81 8.19 7.70 9.87
N ILE A 82 7.93 6.80 8.91
CA ILE A 82 8.14 7.10 7.49
C ILE A 82 7.29 8.30 7.08
N ASP A 83 6.02 8.31 7.48
CA ASP A 83 5.07 9.38 7.19
C ASP A 83 5.53 10.73 7.78
N GLU A 84 5.87 10.75 9.09
CA GLU A 84 6.28 11.96 9.80
C GLU A 84 7.61 12.55 9.28
N PHE A 85 8.57 11.70 8.91
CA PHE A 85 9.92 12.14 8.51
C PHE A 85 10.08 12.36 7.00
N THR A 86 9.06 12.05 6.20
CA THR A 86 9.14 12.18 4.74
C THR A 86 8.33 13.39 4.29
N PRO A 87 8.91 14.36 3.57
CA PRO A 87 8.14 15.48 3.05
C PRO A 87 7.22 14.99 1.93
N HIS A 88 5.91 15.14 2.10
CA HIS A 88 4.93 14.64 1.13
C HIS A 88 3.67 15.52 1.07
N PHE A 89 2.79 15.27 0.11
CA PHE A 89 1.59 16.08 -0.11
C PHE A 89 0.34 15.21 -0.32
N HIS A 90 -0.65 15.39 0.55
CA HIS A 90 -1.97 14.81 0.42
C HIS A 90 -2.94 15.79 -0.25
N PRO A 91 -3.74 15.35 -1.24
CA PRO A 91 -4.69 16.23 -1.94
C PRO A 91 -5.71 16.91 -1.02
N VAL A 92 -6.10 16.23 0.07
CA VAL A 92 -7.13 16.72 1.01
C VAL A 92 -6.51 17.46 2.20
N ALA A 93 -5.46 16.89 2.82
CA ALA A 93 -4.85 17.43 4.04
C ALA A 93 -3.77 18.50 3.79
N GLY A 94 -3.15 18.51 2.61
CA GLY A 94 -2.08 19.45 2.25
C GLY A 94 -0.67 18.87 2.45
N PRO A 95 0.37 19.72 2.60
CA PRO A 95 1.75 19.26 2.81
C PRO A 95 1.95 18.75 4.24
N GLU A 96 2.63 17.62 4.38
CA GLU A 96 2.93 16.94 5.65
C GLU A 96 4.42 16.57 5.73
N GLY A 97 4.88 16.25 6.94
CA GLY A 97 6.28 16.01 7.26
C GLY A 97 7.15 17.29 7.24
N PRO A 98 8.49 17.15 7.11
CA PRO A 98 9.40 18.29 7.17
C PRO A 98 9.23 19.25 5.98
N PRO A 99 9.55 20.54 6.16
CA PRO A 99 9.47 21.52 5.07
C PRO A 99 10.43 21.16 3.93
N SER A 100 9.95 21.24 2.70
CA SER A 100 10.72 20.88 1.51
C SER A 100 10.61 21.91 0.39
N LYS A 101 11.66 22.01 -0.43
CA LYS A 101 11.71 22.85 -1.64
C LYS A 101 11.27 22.10 -2.90
N LEU A 102 10.86 20.84 -2.76
CA LEU A 102 10.39 20.02 -3.87
C LEU A 102 9.10 20.58 -4.47
N SER A 103 8.88 20.32 -5.75
CA SER A 103 7.61 20.67 -6.39
C SER A 103 6.47 19.83 -5.82
N LYS A 104 5.23 20.35 -5.89
CA LYS A 104 4.03 19.61 -5.45
C LYS A 104 3.90 18.23 -6.12
N LEU A 105 4.31 18.13 -7.38
CA LEU A 105 4.32 16.85 -8.10
C LEU A 105 5.25 15.83 -7.43
N TRP A 106 6.46 16.23 -7.06
CA TRP A 106 7.40 15.34 -6.38
C TRP A 106 6.92 14.94 -4.99
N LEU A 107 6.34 15.87 -4.23
CA LEU A 107 5.76 15.57 -2.91
C LEU A 107 4.58 14.58 -3.02
N PHE A 108 3.78 14.68 -4.10
CA PHE A 108 2.70 13.73 -4.36
C PHE A 108 3.23 12.35 -4.79
N ILE A 109 4.27 12.29 -5.63
CA ILE A 109 4.93 11.02 -5.99
C ILE A 109 5.49 10.34 -4.74
N ILE A 110 6.11 11.12 -3.84
CA ILE A 110 6.61 10.61 -2.56
C ILE A 110 5.46 10.07 -1.71
N ALA A 111 4.34 10.80 -1.59
CA ALA A 111 3.14 10.33 -0.88
C ALA A 111 2.67 8.96 -1.41
N ILE A 112 2.50 8.82 -2.72
CA ILE A 112 2.10 7.53 -3.32
C ILE A 112 3.14 6.44 -3.04
N THR A 113 4.44 6.76 -3.14
CA THR A 113 5.52 5.80 -2.93
C THR A 113 5.52 5.22 -1.51
N ILE A 114 5.38 6.07 -0.50
CA ILE A 114 5.39 5.62 0.91
C ILE A 114 4.14 4.81 1.27
N HIS A 115 3.02 5.00 0.55
CA HIS A 115 1.79 4.22 0.72
C HIS A 115 1.83 2.87 -0.01
N SER A 116 2.41 2.84 -1.22
CA SER A 116 2.55 1.60 -2.00
C SER A 116 3.70 0.70 -1.51
N PHE A 117 4.66 1.26 -0.77
CA PHE A 117 5.77 0.48 -0.21
C PHE A 117 5.31 -0.64 0.75
N PRO A 118 4.43 -0.38 1.74
CA PRO A 118 3.81 -1.41 2.57
C PRO A 118 3.11 -2.51 1.77
N GLU A 119 2.40 -2.15 0.70
CA GLU A 119 1.66 -3.11 -0.14
C GLU A 119 2.63 -4.05 -0.86
N GLY A 120 3.69 -3.51 -1.45
CA GLY A 120 4.73 -4.32 -2.10
C GLY A 120 5.45 -5.25 -1.12
N LEU A 121 5.71 -4.78 0.12
CA LEU A 121 6.26 -5.63 1.18
C LEU A 121 5.31 -6.77 1.56
N ALA A 122 4.02 -6.48 1.72
CA ALA A 122 3.01 -7.48 2.04
C ALA A 122 2.94 -8.58 0.98
N VAL A 123 2.88 -8.20 -0.30
CA VAL A 123 2.92 -9.14 -1.42
C VAL A 123 4.18 -10.00 -1.36
N GLY A 124 5.36 -9.39 -1.20
CA GLY A 124 6.63 -10.11 -1.11
C GLY A 124 6.69 -11.13 0.03
N VAL A 125 6.18 -10.76 1.21
CA VAL A 125 6.14 -11.65 2.39
C VAL A 125 5.13 -12.78 2.20
N SER A 126 3.94 -12.51 1.66
CA SER A 126 2.92 -13.54 1.41
C SER A 126 3.43 -14.63 0.47
N PHE A 127 4.04 -14.26 -0.66
CA PHE A 127 4.65 -15.24 -1.56
C PHE A 127 5.85 -15.95 -0.90
N GLY A 128 6.70 -15.20 -0.17
CA GLY A 128 7.86 -15.73 0.54
C GLY A 128 7.54 -16.80 1.59
N ALA A 129 6.35 -16.75 2.20
CA ALA A 129 5.87 -17.72 3.17
C ALA A 129 5.42 -19.06 2.56
N GLY A 130 5.42 -19.18 1.22
CA GLY A 130 5.09 -20.42 0.50
C GLY A 130 3.58 -20.65 0.31
N ASP A 131 2.73 -19.73 0.78
CA ASP A 131 1.30 -19.76 0.53
C ASP A 131 0.94 -18.80 -0.61
N VAL A 132 0.91 -19.33 -1.82
CA VAL A 132 0.56 -18.59 -3.04
C VAL A 132 -0.88 -18.04 -2.97
N ALA A 133 -1.78 -18.67 -2.21
CA ALA A 133 -3.15 -18.20 -2.06
C ALA A 133 -3.25 -16.97 -1.14
N ALA A 134 -2.28 -16.76 -0.25
CA ALA A 134 -2.22 -15.58 0.63
C ALA A 134 -1.68 -14.31 -0.07
N GLY A 135 -1.17 -14.44 -1.30
CA GLY A 135 -0.59 -13.36 -2.09
C GLY A 135 -1.57 -12.62 -3.02
N PHE A 136 -2.85 -13.01 -3.02
CA PHE A 136 -3.91 -12.45 -3.87
C PHE A 136 -5.11 -11.97 -3.06
#